data_AF-A0A3B0X8U0-F1
#
_entry.id   AF-A0A3B0X8U0-F1
#
_cell.length_a   1.000
_cell.length_b   1.000
_cell.length_c   1.000
_cell.angle_alpha   90.00
_cell.angle_beta   90.00
_cell.angle_gamma   90.00
#
_symmetry.space_group_name_H-M   'P 1'
#
loop_
_entity.id
_entity.type
_entity.pdbx_description
1 polymer ?
#
loop_
_entity_poly.entity_id
_entity_poly.type
_entity_poly.pdbx_seq_one_letter_code
_entity_poly.pdbx_strand_id
1 'polypeptide(L)'
;MRYRFNFDIKNQLEYDGLKQNNTQGSKHMANCNINIEQYPGNEITDICSNDYHNSTLNHCAHFVSHIPGFRFGYKCYHQTGKGEISNSANIRVQEVFSKCPEVGKWTDKPSSLLFCMAFVTAAKNVDLKKKKMRNMDRKHVGVFHKGMIYHYSNSRDKVVKQSPTAFSRHYSGTSITVYYGTMPR
;
A
#
# COMPACT_ATOMS: atom_id res chain seq x y z
N MET A 1 20.33 -0.83 70.53
CA MET A 1 19.89 0.26 69.63
C MET A 1 18.40 0.04 69.36
N ARG A 2 17.50 0.70 70.11
CA ARG A 2 16.75 1.93 69.72
C ARG A 2 15.97 1.74 68.41
N TYR A 3 14.67 1.99 68.23
CA TYR A 3 13.51 2.45 69.03
C TYR A 3 12.26 2.14 68.16
N ARG A 4 11.07 2.05 68.77
CA ARG A 4 9.73 2.04 68.11
C ARG A 4 9.48 3.34 67.32
N PHE A 5 8.52 3.37 66.38
CA PHE A 5 7.31 4.22 66.44
C PHE A 5 6.35 4.06 65.23
N ASN A 6 5.07 4.28 65.53
CA ASN A 6 3.84 4.29 64.71
C ASN A 6 3.70 5.54 63.80
N PHE A 7 2.54 5.60 63.10
CA PHE A 7 1.86 6.72 62.39
C PHE A 7 2.15 6.79 60.87
N ASP A 8 1.24 7.15 59.96
CA ASP A 8 -0.01 7.91 60.07
C ASP A 8 -0.97 7.67 58.87
N ILE A 9 -2.19 8.14 59.09
CA ILE A 9 -3.39 8.29 58.28
C ILE A 9 -3.28 9.47 57.26
N LYS A 10 -4.12 9.41 56.19
CA LYS A 10 -4.61 10.50 55.28
C LYS A 10 -3.67 11.05 54.18
N ASN A 11 -4.06 10.80 52.93
CA ASN A 11 -4.63 11.78 51.97
C ASN A 11 -4.83 11.08 50.62
N GLN A 12 -6.06 10.79 50.19
CA GLN A 12 -7.00 11.73 49.54
C GLN A 12 -6.62 11.97 48.08
N LEU A 13 -7.36 11.32 47.16
CA LEU A 13 -8.10 11.90 46.04
C LEU A 13 -8.42 10.80 45.01
N GLU A 14 -9.73 10.55 44.85
CA GLU A 14 -10.45 10.25 43.59
C GLU A 14 -9.85 9.18 42.67
N TYR A 15 -10.53 8.06 42.38
CA TYR A 15 -11.68 8.03 41.48
C TYR A 15 -12.51 6.77 41.74
N ASP A 16 -13.67 6.94 42.36
CA ASP A 16 -14.77 5.99 42.21
C ASP A 16 -15.27 6.02 40.78
N GLY A 17 -15.52 4.82 40.25
CA GLY A 17 -15.72 4.59 38.83
C GLY A 17 -17.01 5.14 38.26
N LEU A 18 -17.15 5.03 36.95
CA LEU A 18 -18.44 5.02 36.26
C LEU A 18 -18.25 4.40 34.87
N LYS A 19 -18.82 3.20 34.73
CA LYS A 19 -19.63 2.72 33.59
C LYS A 19 -18.97 2.74 32.21
N GLN A 20 -18.67 1.52 31.77
CA GLN A 20 -18.61 1.15 30.36
C GLN A 20 -19.92 1.56 29.67
N ASN A 21 -19.86 2.59 28.83
CA ASN A 21 -20.90 2.87 27.85
C ASN A 21 -20.38 2.45 26.48
N ASN A 22 -21.05 1.42 25.98
CA ASN A 22 -20.94 0.87 24.66
C ASN A 22 -21.66 1.81 23.69
N THR A 23 -20.94 2.40 22.72
CA THR A 23 -21.56 3.11 21.60
C THR A 23 -20.86 2.71 20.31
N GLN A 24 -21.64 2.15 19.39
CA GLN A 24 -21.29 1.80 18.02
C GLN A 24 -20.62 2.96 17.27
N GLY A 25 -19.66 2.62 16.39
CA GLY A 25 -19.43 3.38 15.16
C GLY A 25 -17.98 3.80 14.88
N SER A 26 -17.13 2.86 14.45
CA SER A 26 -16.16 3.11 13.39
C SER A 26 -15.51 1.77 13.02
N LYS A 27 -15.82 1.26 11.81
CA LYS A 27 -15.01 0.21 11.18
C LYS A 27 -13.68 0.83 10.79
N HIS A 28 -12.78 1.01 11.76
CA HIS A 28 -11.38 1.30 11.47
C HIS A 28 -10.79 0.07 10.80
N MET A 29 -10.38 0.27 9.54
CA MET A 29 -9.63 -0.67 8.74
C MET A 29 -8.50 -1.28 9.59
N ALA A 30 -8.34 -2.60 9.50
CA ALA A 30 -7.24 -3.32 10.11
C ALA A 30 -5.92 -2.55 9.83
N ASN A 31 -5.30 -2.04 10.89
CA ASN A 31 -3.98 -1.45 10.87
C ASN A 31 -2.97 -2.55 10.53
N CYS A 32 -2.85 -2.90 9.25
CA CYS A 32 -1.64 -3.55 8.77
C CYS A 32 -0.54 -2.49 8.93
N ASN A 33 0.33 -2.67 9.93
CA ASN A 33 1.40 -1.74 10.24
C ASN A 33 2.52 -1.89 9.19
N ILE A 34 2.20 -1.51 7.95
CA ILE A 34 3.10 -1.57 6.81
C ILE A 34 4.15 -0.48 7.00
N ASN A 35 5.37 -0.88 7.36
CA ASN A 35 6.51 0.03 7.35
C ASN A 35 7.08 0.15 5.93
N ILE A 36 6.46 0.97 5.09
CA ILE A 36 6.88 1.11 3.68
C ILE A 36 8.23 1.83 3.51
N GLU A 37 8.69 2.53 4.53
CA GLU A 37 9.94 3.30 4.52
C GLU A 37 11.20 2.41 4.46
N GLN A 38 11.08 1.11 4.73
CA GLN A 38 12.21 0.17 4.70
C GLN A 38 12.57 -0.34 3.29
N TYR A 39 11.68 -0.17 2.31
CA TYR A 39 11.84 -0.77 0.98
C TYR A 39 12.68 0.02 -0.03
N PRO A 40 12.78 1.37 0.00
CA PRO A 40 13.59 2.10 -0.98
C PRO A 40 15.03 1.57 -1.05
N GLY A 41 15.48 1.27 -2.26
CA GLY A 41 16.79 0.65 -2.49
C GLY A 41 16.74 -0.85 -2.74
N ASN A 42 15.75 -1.56 -2.21
CA ASN A 42 15.62 -3.02 -2.37
C ASN A 42 15.36 -3.40 -3.83
N GLU A 43 15.95 -4.50 -4.24
CA GLU A 43 15.66 -5.19 -5.48
C GLU A 43 14.46 -6.12 -5.29
N ILE A 44 13.93 -6.69 -6.38
CA ILE A 44 12.78 -7.58 -6.29
C ILE A 44 13.15 -8.95 -5.68
N THR A 45 14.43 -9.33 -5.78
CA THR A 45 15.05 -10.49 -5.14
C THR A 45 14.94 -10.44 -3.62
N ASP A 46 15.06 -9.24 -3.03
CA ASP A 46 14.91 -9.02 -1.59
C ASP A 46 13.45 -9.16 -1.10
N ILE A 47 12.48 -9.16 -2.02
CA ILE A 47 11.05 -9.00 -1.70
C ILE A 47 10.26 -10.27 -2.01
N CYS A 48 10.62 -10.99 -3.07
CA CYS A 48 9.86 -12.14 -3.55
C CYS A 48 10.63 -13.44 -3.30
N SER A 49 10.03 -14.42 -2.64
CA SER A 49 10.62 -15.76 -2.47
C SER A 49 10.30 -16.73 -3.60
N ASN A 50 9.57 -16.29 -4.63
CA ASN A 50 9.01 -17.17 -5.66
C ASN A 50 9.78 -17.09 -7.00
N ASP A 51 11.04 -16.65 -6.96
CA ASP A 51 11.97 -16.53 -8.11
C ASP A 51 11.46 -15.66 -9.27
N TYR A 52 10.45 -14.81 -9.05
CA TYR A 52 9.95 -13.91 -10.09
C TYR A 52 10.75 -12.60 -10.11
N HIS A 53 12.03 -12.70 -10.48
CA HIS A 53 13.02 -11.61 -10.35
C HIS A 53 13.66 -11.14 -11.65
N ASN A 54 13.25 -11.70 -12.79
CA ASN A 54 13.84 -11.32 -14.07
C ASN A 54 13.56 -9.83 -14.36
N SER A 55 14.61 -9.00 -14.32
CA SER A 55 14.54 -7.55 -14.47
C SER A 55 13.96 -7.05 -15.80
N THR A 56 13.89 -7.91 -16.82
CA THR A 56 13.18 -7.63 -18.08
C THR A 56 11.66 -7.61 -17.94
N LEU A 57 11.12 -8.15 -16.83
CA LEU A 57 9.69 -8.21 -16.53
C LEU A 57 9.26 -7.02 -15.69
N ASN A 58 8.06 -6.48 -15.95
CA ASN A 58 7.53 -5.36 -15.18
C ASN A 58 7.20 -5.78 -13.74
N HIS A 59 7.89 -5.18 -12.76
CA HIS A 59 7.78 -5.56 -11.34
C HIS A 59 6.98 -4.57 -10.48
N CYS A 60 6.37 -3.55 -11.09
CA CYS A 60 5.62 -2.54 -10.36
C CYS A 60 4.43 -3.11 -9.57
N ALA A 61 3.57 -3.90 -10.23
CA ALA A 61 2.47 -4.61 -9.57
C ALA A 61 2.97 -5.67 -8.58
N HIS A 62 4.09 -6.32 -8.92
CA HIS A 62 4.70 -7.36 -8.10
C HIS A 62 5.11 -6.82 -6.73
N PHE A 63 5.89 -5.73 -6.71
CA PHE A 63 6.30 -5.03 -5.49
C PHE A 63 5.11 -4.57 -4.66
N VAL A 64 4.19 -3.78 -5.24
CA VAL A 64 3.07 -3.20 -4.47
C VAL A 64 2.07 -4.24 -3.99
N SER A 65 2.11 -5.46 -4.53
CA SER A 65 1.29 -6.58 -4.07
C SER A 65 1.95 -7.35 -2.94
N HIS A 66 3.28 -7.44 -2.90
CA HIS A 66 3.98 -8.08 -1.78
C HIS A 66 3.83 -7.29 -0.49
N ILE A 67 3.92 -5.96 -0.54
CA ILE A 67 3.88 -5.09 0.66
C ILE A 67 2.62 -5.31 1.52
N PRO A 68 1.39 -5.19 0.99
CA PRO A 68 0.16 -5.44 1.73
C PRO A 68 -0.33 -6.90 1.64
N GLY A 69 0.35 -7.77 0.90
CA GLY A 69 -0.07 -9.16 0.70
C GLY A 69 -1.30 -9.32 -0.19
N PHE A 70 -1.33 -8.72 -1.39
CA PHE A 70 -2.39 -8.94 -2.37
C PHE A 70 -2.24 -10.29 -3.08
N ARG A 71 -3.11 -11.25 -2.71
CA ARG A 71 -3.03 -12.67 -3.09
C ARG A 71 -4.11 -13.12 -4.08
N PHE A 72 -4.75 -12.17 -4.73
CA PHE A 72 -5.76 -12.40 -5.77
C PHE A 72 -5.17 -12.40 -7.18
N GLY A 73 -5.95 -12.84 -8.16
CA GLY A 73 -5.60 -12.74 -9.59
C GLY A 73 -4.42 -13.61 -10.00
N TYR A 74 -3.68 -13.18 -11.01
CA TYR A 74 -2.50 -13.86 -11.51
C TYR A 74 -1.27 -13.45 -10.70
N LYS A 75 -0.50 -14.44 -10.23
CA LYS A 75 0.51 -14.25 -9.20
C LYS A 75 1.87 -14.78 -9.63
N CYS A 76 2.93 -14.34 -8.94
CA CYS A 76 4.31 -14.76 -9.21
C CYS A 76 4.49 -16.29 -9.19
N TYR A 77 3.84 -17.02 -8.29
CA TYR A 77 3.89 -18.48 -8.24
C TYR A 77 3.32 -19.12 -9.52
N HIS A 78 2.21 -18.59 -10.05
CA HIS A 78 1.63 -19.12 -11.29
C HIS A 78 2.50 -18.85 -12.52
N GLN A 79 3.46 -17.93 -12.40
CA GLN A 79 4.37 -17.55 -13.48
C GLN A 79 5.69 -18.33 -13.42
N THR A 80 6.15 -18.73 -12.23
CA THR A 80 7.43 -19.41 -12.03
C THR A 80 7.30 -20.88 -11.64
N GLY A 81 6.21 -21.27 -10.98
CA GLY A 81 6.04 -22.58 -10.36
C GLY A 81 6.93 -22.81 -9.13
N LYS A 82 7.52 -21.74 -8.56
CA LYS A 82 8.55 -21.82 -7.52
C LYS A 82 8.16 -21.05 -6.25
N GLY A 83 8.78 -21.45 -5.14
CA GLY A 83 8.56 -20.88 -3.81
C GLY A 83 7.21 -21.30 -3.22
N GLU A 84 6.85 -20.66 -2.11
CA GLU A 84 5.62 -20.97 -1.39
C GLU A 84 4.41 -20.29 -2.06
N ILE A 85 3.36 -21.07 -2.35
CA ILE A 85 2.08 -20.50 -2.81
C ILE A 85 1.50 -19.55 -1.76
N SER A 86 1.77 -19.83 -0.47
CA SER A 86 1.41 -19.03 0.70
C SER A 86 2.14 -17.68 0.77
N ASN A 87 3.14 -17.42 -0.06
CA ASN A 87 3.85 -16.12 -0.19
C ASN A 87 3.64 -15.45 -1.55
N SER A 88 2.80 -16.01 -2.42
CA SER A 88 2.62 -15.49 -3.77
C SER A 88 1.77 -14.20 -3.83
N ALA A 89 2.23 -13.21 -4.60
CA ALA A 89 1.59 -11.92 -4.78
C ALA A 89 1.14 -11.65 -6.23
N ASN A 90 0.13 -10.81 -6.41
CA ASN A 90 -0.37 -10.38 -7.72
C ASN A 90 0.72 -9.67 -8.55
N ILE A 91 0.76 -9.92 -9.85
CA ILE A 91 1.76 -9.33 -10.76
C ILE A 91 1.16 -8.47 -11.88
N ARG A 92 -0.12 -8.09 -11.80
CA ARG A 92 -0.86 -7.40 -12.87
C ARG A 92 -1.58 -6.14 -12.37
N VAL A 93 -1.10 -4.98 -12.82
CA VAL A 93 -1.62 -3.65 -12.43
C VAL A 93 -3.14 -3.53 -12.60
N GLN A 94 -3.68 -4.00 -13.72
CA GLN A 94 -5.11 -3.87 -14.02
C GLN A 94 -6.00 -4.67 -13.06
N GLU A 95 -5.48 -5.80 -12.54
CA GLU A 95 -6.19 -6.62 -11.57
C GLU A 95 -6.23 -5.90 -10.22
N VAL A 96 -5.10 -5.34 -9.78
CA VAL A 96 -5.01 -4.50 -8.57
C VAL A 96 -5.95 -3.29 -8.66
N PHE A 97 -5.96 -2.59 -9.79
CA PHE A 97 -6.88 -1.46 -10.03
C PHE A 97 -8.35 -1.85 -9.87
N SER A 98 -8.75 -2.97 -10.47
CA SER A 98 -10.14 -3.45 -10.41
C SER A 98 -10.59 -3.91 -9.02
N LYS A 99 -9.63 -4.28 -8.16
CA LYS A 99 -9.86 -4.74 -6.79
C LYS A 99 -9.87 -3.62 -5.76
N CYS A 100 -9.45 -2.41 -6.13
CA CYS A 100 -9.64 -1.24 -5.30
C CYS A 100 -11.16 -1.01 -5.08
N PRO A 101 -11.64 -0.86 -3.82
CA PRO A 101 -13.03 -0.57 -3.53
C PRO A 101 -13.50 0.69 -4.26
N GLU A 102 -12.68 1.73 -4.20
CA GLU A 102 -12.88 3.04 -4.84
C GLU A 102 -11.67 3.39 -5.69
N VAL A 103 -11.91 4.02 -6.83
CA VAL A 103 -10.88 4.57 -7.72
C VAL A 103 -11.32 5.93 -8.24
N GLY A 104 -10.38 6.84 -8.48
CA GLY A 104 -10.66 8.18 -8.97
C GLY A 104 -9.43 8.85 -9.57
N LYS A 105 -9.61 10.04 -10.15
CA LYS A 105 -8.47 10.86 -10.59
C LYS A 105 -7.70 11.34 -9.38
N TRP A 106 -6.38 11.47 -9.51
CA TRP A 106 -5.52 11.92 -8.41
C TRP A 106 -5.89 13.31 -7.88
N THR A 107 -6.37 14.20 -8.74
CA THR A 107 -6.87 15.55 -8.37
C THR A 107 -8.05 15.50 -7.40
N ASP A 108 -8.82 14.42 -7.44
CA ASP A 108 -10.04 14.23 -6.66
C ASP A 108 -9.77 13.34 -5.43
N LYS A 109 -8.51 12.97 -5.18
CA LYS A 109 -8.12 12.13 -4.06
C LYS A 109 -8.35 12.90 -2.75
N PRO A 110 -9.12 12.36 -1.77
CA PRO A 110 -9.28 12.99 -0.47
C PRO A 110 -7.91 13.26 0.18
N SER A 111 -7.73 14.44 0.77
CA SER A 111 -6.49 14.79 1.49
C SER A 111 -6.27 13.90 2.72
N SER A 112 -7.35 13.46 3.36
CA SER A 112 -7.35 12.50 4.47
C SER A 112 -6.92 11.08 4.07
N LEU A 113 -6.97 10.74 2.78
CA LEU A 113 -6.49 9.45 2.28
C LEU A 113 -4.95 9.49 2.15
N LEU A 114 -4.29 9.18 3.27
CA LEU A 114 -2.83 9.20 3.41
C LEU A 114 -2.14 7.89 3.02
N PHE A 115 -2.91 6.83 2.78
CA PHE A 115 -2.42 5.52 2.37
C PHE A 115 -3.34 4.91 1.31
N CYS A 116 -2.85 4.78 0.08
CA CYS A 116 -3.64 4.26 -1.04
C CYS A 116 -2.76 3.80 -2.20
N MET A 117 -3.35 3.23 -3.23
CA MET A 117 -2.68 2.93 -4.49
C MET A 117 -2.60 4.20 -5.35
N ALA A 118 -1.50 4.36 -6.09
CA ALA A 118 -1.31 5.37 -7.12
C ALA A 118 -1.03 4.68 -8.45
N PHE A 119 -1.84 4.95 -9.47
CA PHE A 119 -1.69 4.37 -10.79
C PHE A 119 -1.43 5.46 -11.82
N VAL A 120 -0.65 5.17 -12.85
CA VAL A 120 -0.39 6.12 -13.93
C VAL A 120 -0.45 5.43 -15.30
N THR A 121 -1.24 6.00 -16.21
CA THR A 121 -1.36 5.58 -17.61
C THR A 121 -2.06 6.69 -18.42
N ALA A 122 -2.22 6.51 -19.73
CA ALA A 122 -3.01 7.43 -20.55
C ALA A 122 -4.51 7.35 -20.20
N ALA A 123 -5.20 8.49 -20.21
CA ALA A 123 -6.60 8.54 -19.75
C ALA A 123 -7.56 7.60 -20.49
N LYS A 124 -7.34 7.40 -21.79
CA LYS A 124 -8.11 6.47 -22.65
C LYS A 124 -8.04 5.00 -22.21
N ASN A 125 -7.12 4.66 -21.31
CA ASN A 125 -6.92 3.30 -20.83
C ASN A 125 -7.72 2.98 -19.56
N VAL A 126 -8.46 3.96 -19.00
CA VAL A 126 -9.16 3.82 -17.73
C VAL A 126 -10.64 4.14 -17.90
N ASP A 127 -11.49 3.22 -17.42
CA ASP A 127 -12.92 3.42 -17.21
C ASP A 127 -13.17 3.42 -15.70
N LEU A 128 -13.31 4.62 -15.12
CA LEU A 128 -13.51 4.79 -13.68
C LEU A 128 -14.85 4.22 -13.21
N LYS A 129 -15.91 4.34 -14.03
CA LYS A 129 -17.25 3.85 -13.68
C LYS A 129 -17.25 2.33 -13.56
N LYS A 130 -16.55 1.64 -14.47
CA LYS A 130 -16.42 0.18 -14.44
C LYS A 130 -15.26 -0.33 -13.59
N LYS A 131 -14.45 0.57 -13.01
CA LYS A 131 -13.19 0.25 -12.32
C LYS A 131 -12.28 -0.63 -13.17
N LYS A 132 -12.15 -0.31 -14.46
CA LYS A 132 -11.36 -1.08 -15.42
C LYS A 132 -10.17 -0.26 -15.90
N MET A 133 -9.02 -0.93 -15.96
CA MET A 133 -7.81 -0.45 -16.63
C MET A 133 -7.43 -1.46 -17.72
N ARG A 134 -7.03 -0.98 -18.90
CA ARG A 134 -6.63 -1.86 -20.01
C ARG A 134 -5.35 -2.63 -19.66
N ASN A 135 -5.28 -3.90 -20.09
CA ASN A 135 -4.04 -4.68 -20.01
C ASN A 135 -3.08 -4.30 -21.15
N MET A 136 -2.10 -3.46 -20.87
CA MET A 136 -1.08 -3.01 -21.84
C MET A 136 0.22 -2.55 -21.14
N ASP A 137 1.33 -2.35 -21.84
CA ASP A 137 2.65 -2.17 -21.21
C ASP A 137 2.88 -0.80 -20.54
N ARG A 138 2.41 0.30 -21.15
CA ARG A 138 2.46 1.67 -20.57
C ARG A 138 1.41 1.89 -19.47
N LYS A 139 1.54 1.16 -18.37
CA LYS A 139 0.82 1.40 -17.12
C LYS A 139 1.74 1.10 -15.95
N HIS A 140 1.66 1.91 -14.90
CA HIS A 140 2.52 1.77 -13.73
C HIS A 140 1.73 1.96 -12.44
N VAL A 141 2.25 1.44 -11.33
CA VAL A 141 1.61 1.50 -10.02
C VAL A 141 2.63 1.69 -8.89
N GLY A 142 2.22 2.43 -7.87
CA GLY A 142 2.92 2.59 -6.60
C GLY A 142 1.95 2.62 -5.42
N VAL A 143 2.51 2.60 -4.22
CA VAL A 143 1.77 2.84 -2.96
C VAL A 143 2.05 4.27 -2.51
N PHE A 144 1.02 5.05 -2.29
CA PHE A 144 1.11 6.36 -1.66
C PHE A 144 1.09 6.20 -0.14
N HIS A 145 2.08 6.79 0.54
CA HIS A 145 2.14 6.88 1.99
C HIS A 145 2.72 8.25 2.39
N LYS A 146 1.99 9.00 3.22
CA LYS A 146 2.44 10.28 3.83
C LYS A 146 3.11 11.24 2.83
N GLY A 147 2.49 11.46 1.67
CA GLY A 147 2.95 12.44 0.68
C GLY A 147 3.89 11.90 -0.40
N MET A 148 4.30 10.64 -0.30
CA MET A 148 5.27 10.04 -1.22
C MET A 148 4.72 8.75 -1.83
N ILE A 149 5.14 8.44 -3.06
CA ILE A 149 4.76 7.23 -3.80
C ILE A 149 5.98 6.32 -3.89
N TYR A 150 5.81 5.09 -3.43
CA TYR A 150 6.80 4.01 -3.45
C TYR A 150 6.44 3.08 -4.58
N HIS A 151 7.38 2.82 -5.49
CA HIS A 151 7.16 1.94 -6.63
C HIS A 151 8.46 1.28 -7.04
N TYR A 152 8.35 0.13 -7.70
CA TYR A 152 9.50 -0.51 -8.33
C TYR A 152 9.81 0.18 -9.65
N SER A 153 11.05 0.65 -9.81
CA SER A 153 11.51 1.27 -11.05
C SER A 153 12.29 0.26 -11.86
N ASN A 154 11.67 -0.34 -12.88
CA ASN A 154 12.32 -1.29 -13.79
C ASN A 154 13.64 -0.77 -14.39
N SER A 155 13.70 0.51 -14.78
CA SER A 155 14.93 1.11 -15.33
C SER A 155 16.07 1.31 -14.34
N ARG A 156 15.78 1.23 -13.03
CA ARG A 156 16.77 1.36 -11.95
C ARG A 156 16.93 0.06 -11.17
N ASP A 157 16.19 -0.96 -11.57
CA ASP A 157 16.04 -2.28 -10.96
C ASP A 157 15.88 -2.28 -9.43
N LYS A 158 15.11 -1.33 -8.89
CA LYS A 158 14.89 -1.21 -7.45
C LYS A 158 13.65 -0.42 -7.09
N VAL A 159 13.24 -0.54 -5.83
CA VAL A 159 12.22 0.31 -5.24
C VAL A 159 12.74 1.73 -5.09
N VAL A 160 11.93 2.69 -5.54
CA VAL A 160 12.19 4.13 -5.39
C VAL A 160 11.01 4.81 -4.73
N LYS A 161 11.28 5.97 -4.12
CA LYS A 161 10.29 6.84 -3.49
C LYS A 161 10.31 8.19 -4.19
N GLN A 162 9.14 8.67 -4.63
CA GLN A 162 9.00 9.90 -5.41
C GLN A 162 7.78 10.72 -4.97
N SER A 163 7.80 12.03 -5.21
CA SER A 163 6.60 12.86 -5.03
C SER A 163 5.54 12.51 -6.10
N PRO A 164 4.25 12.80 -5.85
CA PRO A 164 3.20 12.63 -6.86
C PRO A 164 3.49 13.35 -8.17
N THR A 165 4.09 14.55 -8.10
CA THR A 165 4.51 15.34 -9.26
C THR A 165 5.63 14.69 -10.06
N ALA A 166 6.57 14.00 -9.41
CA ALA A 166 7.60 13.24 -10.11
C ALA A 166 7.02 11.95 -10.72
N PHE A 167 6.13 11.27 -9.98
CA PHE A 167 5.46 10.05 -10.43
C PHE A 167 4.56 10.29 -11.65
N SER A 168 3.87 11.44 -11.74
CA SER A 168 3.03 11.78 -12.89
C SER A 168 3.81 11.90 -14.20
N ARG A 169 5.12 12.14 -14.12
CA ARG A 169 6.05 12.24 -15.26
C ARG A 169 6.68 10.90 -15.63
N HIS A 170 6.20 9.79 -15.06
CA HIS A 170 6.72 8.45 -15.36
C HIS A 170 6.64 8.10 -16.86
N TYR A 171 5.64 8.65 -17.56
CA TYR A 171 5.55 8.60 -19.01
C TYR A 171 5.51 10.01 -19.60
N SER A 172 6.11 10.18 -20.77
CA SER A 172 5.93 11.37 -21.59
C SER A 172 4.57 11.37 -22.30
N GLY A 173 4.04 12.56 -22.56
CA GLY A 173 2.80 12.78 -23.30
C GLY A 173 1.75 13.56 -22.50
N THR A 174 0.89 14.28 -23.21
CA THR A 174 -0.11 15.20 -22.64
C THR A 174 -1.35 14.51 -22.06
N SER A 175 -1.54 13.22 -22.36
CA SER A 175 -2.71 12.43 -21.91
C SER A 175 -2.43 11.53 -20.72
N ILE A 176 -1.22 11.59 -20.14
CA ILE A 176 -0.84 10.80 -18.97
C ILE A 176 -1.56 11.35 -17.73
N THR A 177 -2.26 10.48 -17.02
CA THR A 177 -3.06 10.83 -15.85
C THR A 177 -2.70 9.91 -14.70
N VAL A 178 -2.63 10.48 -13.50
CA VAL A 178 -2.50 9.72 -12.26
C VAL A 178 -3.90 9.48 -11.68
N TYR A 179 -4.11 8.27 -11.18
CA TYR A 179 -5.33 7.83 -10.53
C TYR A 179 -5.00 7.34 -9.12
N TYR A 180 -5.91 7.53 -8.17
CA TYR A 180 -5.84 6.86 -6.88
C TYR A 180 -6.76 5.65 -6.86
N GLY A 181 -6.45 4.68 -5.99
CA GLY A 181 -7.40 3.64 -5.59
C GLY A 181 -7.25 3.34 -4.11
N THR A 182 -8.36 3.18 -3.39
CA THR A 182 -8.30 2.72 -2.00
C THR A 182 -7.75 1.30 -1.94
N MET A 183 -7.14 0.91 -0.80
CA MET A 183 -6.45 -0.37 -0.70
C MET A 183 -7.40 -1.54 -1.04
N PRO A 184 -7.00 -2.43 -1.98
CA PRO A 184 -7.69 -3.68 -2.25
C PRO A 184 -7.98 -4.48 -0.97
N ARG A 185 -9.12 -5.16 -0.97
CA ARG A 185 -9.52 -6.12 0.07
C ARG A 185 -9.34 -7.55 -0.40
#